data_AF-A0A1B6KBR7-F1
#
_entry.id   AF-A0A1B6KBR7-F1
#
_cell.length_a   1.000
_cell.length_b   1.000
_cell.length_c   1.000
_cell.angle_alpha   90.00
_cell.angle_beta   90.00
_cell.angle_gamma   90.00
#
_symmetry.space_group_name_H-M   'P 1'
#
loop_
_entity.id
_entity.type
_entity.pdbx_description
1 polymer ?
#
loop_
_entity_poly.entity_id
_entity_poly.type
_entity_poly.pdbx_seq_one_letter_code
_entity_poly.pdbx_strand_id
1 'polypeptide(L)'
;KNVYWSREWEMLGRKVGVTVDCTEVGRGRDVLRHQLTSVVEAMRNGWRQECEGRARTSLYHRQYLTLDLDLGDRHFLSDNNDLSVISWIIKARAELIDLNYKPWINDKNYLCSLCNLQEDETVFHFVARCPVIGNIRHYWLGKRVLNEIDFNCYLNGRDWRRLGNFLREAWKCRWDLVAEFNF
;
A
#
# COMPACT_ATOMS: atom_id res chain seq x y z
N LYS A 1 -34.48 -10.66 -27.73
CA LYS A 1 -33.81 -9.34 -27.68
C LYS A 1 -32.46 -9.53 -26.98
N ASN A 2 -31.35 -9.56 -27.72
CA ASN A 2 -30.01 -9.57 -27.13
C ASN A 2 -29.73 -8.16 -26.59
N VAL A 3 -29.93 -7.97 -25.29
CA VAL A 3 -29.60 -6.69 -24.68
C VAL A 3 -28.09 -6.66 -24.46
N TYR A 4 -27.42 -5.61 -24.94
CA TYR A 4 -25.96 -5.50 -24.92
C TYR A 4 -25.35 -5.86 -23.55
N TRP A 5 -25.99 -5.44 -22.45
CA TRP A 5 -25.52 -5.72 -21.09
C TRP A 5 -25.52 -7.22 -20.73
N SER A 6 -26.49 -8.02 -21.19
CA SER A 6 -26.58 -9.43 -20.81
C SER A 6 -25.44 -10.25 -21.40
N ARG A 7 -25.06 -9.93 -22.65
CA ARG A 7 -23.92 -10.54 -23.34
C ARG A 7 -22.59 -10.24 -22.65
N GLU A 8 -22.41 -9.02 -22.15
CA GLU A 8 -21.21 -8.63 -21.38
C GLU A 8 -21.08 -9.44 -20.10
N TRP A 9 -22.19 -9.63 -19.36
CA TRP A 9 -22.17 -10.46 -18.15
C TRP A 9 -21.91 -11.93 -18.42
N GLU A 10 -22.45 -12.48 -19.51
CA GLU A 10 -22.10 -13.84 -19.94
C GLU A 10 -20.62 -13.97 -20.31
N MET A 11 -20.02 -12.97 -20.95
CA MET A 11 -18.59 -12.95 -21.26
C MET A 11 -17.73 -12.87 -20.00
N LEU A 12 -18.07 -11.97 -19.07
CA LEU A 12 -17.39 -11.84 -17.79
C LEU A 12 -17.52 -13.13 -16.97
N GLY A 13 -18.72 -13.71 -16.92
CA GLY A 13 -18.98 -15.00 -16.29
C GLY A 13 -18.08 -16.10 -16.85
N ARG A 14 -18.03 -16.27 -18.18
CA ARG A 14 -17.12 -17.23 -18.82
C ARG A 14 -15.66 -17.00 -18.46
N LYS A 15 -15.20 -15.73 -18.42
CA LYS A 15 -13.83 -15.38 -18.05
C LYS A 15 -13.47 -15.84 -16.62
N VAL A 16 -14.43 -15.82 -15.70
CA VAL A 16 -14.22 -16.21 -14.29
C VAL A 16 -14.81 -17.57 -13.92
N GLY A 17 -15.25 -18.36 -14.92
CA GLY A 17 -15.81 -19.70 -14.69
C GLY A 17 -17.21 -19.71 -14.05
N VAL A 18 -17.97 -18.62 -14.13
CA VAL A 18 -19.34 -18.51 -13.60
C VAL A 18 -20.36 -18.50 -14.73
N THR A 19 -21.37 -19.36 -14.66
CA THR A 19 -22.48 -19.37 -15.63
C THR A 19 -23.47 -18.25 -15.30
N VAL A 20 -23.73 -17.38 -16.27
CA VAL A 20 -24.77 -16.35 -16.20
C VAL A 20 -25.86 -16.69 -17.19
N ASP A 21 -27.09 -16.85 -16.72
CA ASP A 21 -28.26 -17.10 -17.56
C ASP A 21 -29.23 -15.92 -17.48
N CYS A 22 -29.26 -15.14 -18.54
CA CYS A 22 -30.14 -13.98 -18.66
C CYS A 22 -31.47 -14.30 -19.39
N THR A 23 -31.70 -15.57 -19.76
CA THR A 23 -32.83 -15.98 -20.60
C THR A 23 -34.05 -16.42 -19.80
N GLU A 24 -33.88 -16.86 -18.54
CA GLU A 24 -34.98 -17.25 -17.67
C GLU A 24 -35.59 -16.06 -16.90
N VAL A 25 -36.43 -15.27 -17.58
CA VAL A 25 -37.25 -14.20 -16.96
C VAL A 25 -38.22 -14.75 -15.88
N GLY A 26 -38.47 -16.07 -15.88
CA GLY A 26 -39.45 -16.74 -15.02
C GLY A 26 -38.93 -17.37 -13.71
N ARG A 27 -37.62 -17.59 -13.52
CA ARG A 27 -37.07 -18.26 -12.30
C ARG A 27 -36.58 -17.32 -11.19
N GLY A 28 -36.94 -16.05 -11.28
CA GLY A 28 -36.81 -15.11 -10.19
C GLY A 28 -35.51 -14.31 -10.25
N ARG A 29 -35.68 -12.99 -10.17
CA ARG A 29 -34.64 -11.96 -10.07
C ARG A 29 -33.49 -12.31 -9.12
N ASP A 30 -33.74 -13.12 -8.11
CA ASP A 30 -32.76 -13.52 -7.10
C ASP A 30 -31.71 -14.50 -7.62
N VAL A 31 -32.07 -15.42 -8.54
CA VAL A 31 -31.10 -16.34 -9.18
C VAL A 31 -30.12 -15.55 -10.04
N LEU A 32 -30.64 -14.66 -10.89
CA LEU A 32 -29.80 -13.78 -11.70
C LEU A 32 -28.93 -12.88 -10.82
N ARG A 33 -29.51 -12.26 -9.77
CA ARG A 33 -28.74 -11.47 -8.80
C ARG A 33 -27.60 -12.27 -8.20
N HIS A 34 -27.85 -13.51 -7.78
CA HIS A 34 -26.83 -14.38 -7.21
C HIS A 34 -25.70 -14.65 -8.21
N GLN A 35 -26.03 -15.02 -9.46
CA GLN A 35 -25.05 -15.22 -10.53
C GLN A 35 -24.19 -13.97 -10.77
N LEU A 36 -24.81 -12.79 -10.89
CA LEU A 36 -24.08 -11.53 -11.10
C LEU A 36 -23.17 -11.21 -9.91
N THR A 37 -23.65 -11.43 -8.67
CA THR A 37 -22.82 -11.28 -7.46
C THR A 37 -21.63 -12.24 -7.49
N SER A 38 -21.84 -13.50 -7.85
CA SER A 38 -20.75 -14.49 -7.98
C SER A 38 -19.71 -14.09 -9.02
N VAL A 39 -20.12 -13.49 -10.15
CA VAL A 39 -19.17 -12.93 -11.13
C VAL A 39 -18.32 -11.83 -10.51
N VAL A 40 -18.95 -10.87 -9.81
CA VAL A 40 -18.24 -9.76 -9.16
C VAL A 40 -17.28 -10.27 -8.09
N GLU A 41 -17.70 -11.23 -7.26
CA GLU A 41 -16.85 -11.85 -6.24
C GLU A 41 -15.67 -12.58 -6.85
N ALA A 42 -15.89 -13.38 -7.89
CA ALA A 42 -14.83 -14.10 -8.59
C ALA A 42 -13.81 -13.13 -9.23
N MET A 43 -14.27 -12.03 -9.84
CA MET A 43 -13.38 -10.98 -10.37
C MET A 43 -12.58 -10.30 -9.27
N ARG A 44 -13.22 -9.94 -8.14
CA ARG A 44 -12.53 -9.34 -6.98
C ARG A 44 -11.46 -10.26 -6.43
N ASN A 45 -11.78 -11.54 -6.27
CA ASN A 45 -10.85 -12.54 -5.77
C ASN A 45 -9.69 -12.77 -6.74
N GLY A 46 -9.96 -12.88 -8.04
CA GLY A 46 -8.93 -13.04 -9.06
C GLY A 46 -7.97 -11.84 -9.11
N TRP A 47 -8.50 -10.61 -9.08
CA TRP A 47 -7.68 -9.40 -9.02
C TRP A 47 -6.83 -9.34 -7.74
N ARG A 48 -7.43 -9.66 -6.58
CA ARG A 48 -6.69 -9.72 -5.31
C ARG A 48 -5.53 -10.72 -5.40
N GLN A 49 -5.78 -11.93 -5.89
CA GLN A 49 -4.75 -12.96 -6.06
C GLN A 49 -3.63 -12.51 -6.99
N GLU A 50 -3.95 -11.81 -8.08
CA GLU A 50 -2.95 -11.23 -8.99
C GLU A 50 -2.08 -10.19 -8.27
N CYS A 51 -2.70 -9.24 -7.56
CA CYS A 51 -1.98 -8.24 -6.77
C CYS A 51 -1.08 -8.87 -5.70
N GLU A 52 -1.60 -9.85 -4.95
CA GLU A 52 -0.83 -10.60 -3.95
C GLU A 52 0.33 -11.37 -4.58
N GLY A 53 0.10 -12.01 -5.72
CA GLY A 53 1.15 -12.69 -6.48
C GLY A 53 2.28 -11.74 -6.85
N ARG A 54 1.95 -10.57 -7.41
CA ARG A 54 2.92 -9.53 -7.76
C ARG A 54 3.70 -9.01 -6.55
N ALA A 55 3.02 -8.81 -5.42
CA ALA A 55 3.67 -8.36 -4.19
C ALA A 55 4.66 -9.41 -3.66
N ARG A 56 4.30 -10.70 -3.70
CA ARG A 56 5.15 -11.82 -3.23
C ARG A 56 6.34 -12.09 -4.15
N THR A 57 6.25 -11.76 -5.42
CA THR A 57 7.36 -11.92 -6.39
C THR A 57 8.16 -10.63 -6.59
N SER A 58 7.99 -9.64 -5.72
CA SER A 58 8.67 -8.37 -5.83
C SER A 58 10.18 -8.53 -5.61
N LEU A 59 10.97 -8.17 -6.63
CA LEU A 59 12.43 -8.26 -6.60
C LEU A 59 13.09 -7.05 -5.91
N TYR A 60 12.51 -5.87 -6.09
CA TYR A 60 13.11 -4.61 -5.66
C TYR A 60 12.57 -4.10 -4.33
N HIS A 61 11.34 -4.50 -3.98
CA HIS A 61 10.62 -3.98 -2.83
C HIS A 61 10.42 -5.07 -1.79
N ARG A 62 11.50 -5.39 -1.04
CA ARG A 62 11.50 -6.46 -0.03
C ARG A 62 10.51 -6.19 1.11
N GLN A 63 10.14 -4.93 1.32
CA GLN A 63 9.16 -4.54 2.33
C GLN A 63 7.79 -5.19 2.08
N TYR A 64 7.37 -5.40 0.81
CA TYR A 64 6.10 -6.09 0.54
C TYR A 64 6.02 -7.49 1.14
N LEU A 65 7.16 -8.16 1.32
CA LEU A 65 7.23 -9.49 1.90
C LEU A 65 6.97 -9.49 3.41
N THR A 66 7.05 -8.32 4.07
CA THR A 66 6.84 -8.17 5.52
C THR A 66 5.46 -7.60 5.86
N LEU A 67 4.68 -7.20 4.85
CA LEU A 67 3.36 -6.62 5.05
C LEU A 67 2.31 -7.69 5.33
N ASP A 68 1.50 -7.43 6.35
CA ASP A 68 0.23 -8.10 6.55
C ASP A 68 -0.78 -7.56 5.52
N LEU A 69 -1.19 -8.42 4.58
CA LEU A 69 -2.12 -8.06 3.51
C LEU A 69 -3.59 -8.19 3.94
N ASP A 70 -3.85 -8.87 5.07
CA ASP A 70 -5.19 -9.01 5.66
C ASP A 70 -5.24 -8.33 7.03
N LEU A 71 -5.38 -7.01 6.99
CA LEU A 71 -5.40 -6.20 8.22
C LEU A 71 -6.68 -6.37 9.04
N GLY A 72 -7.75 -6.95 8.47
CA GLY A 72 -9.08 -7.01 9.10
C GLY A 72 -9.51 -5.64 9.64
N ASP A 73 -9.96 -5.61 10.90
CA ASP A 73 -10.40 -4.39 11.59
C ASP A 73 -9.27 -3.38 11.86
N ARG A 74 -8.01 -3.80 11.72
CA ARG A 74 -6.83 -2.92 11.88
C ARG A 74 -6.51 -2.16 10.59
N HIS A 75 -7.39 -2.14 9.59
CA HIS A 75 -7.09 -1.46 8.34
C HIS A 75 -6.93 0.06 8.54
N PHE A 76 -5.98 0.66 7.80
CA PHE A 76 -5.76 2.11 7.84
C PHE A 76 -6.83 2.89 7.06
N LEU A 77 -7.54 2.25 6.12
CA LEU A 77 -8.61 2.83 5.29
C LEU A 77 -9.94 3.01 6.06
N SER A 78 -9.90 3.58 7.26
CA SER A 78 -11.06 3.78 8.13
C SER A 78 -11.34 5.25 8.35
N ASP A 79 -12.60 5.57 8.69
CA ASP A 79 -13.04 6.93 9.05
C ASP A 79 -12.34 7.48 10.31
N ASN A 80 -11.66 6.61 11.06
CA ASN A 80 -10.84 7.00 12.22
C ASN A 80 -9.54 7.71 11.82
N ASN A 81 -9.10 7.60 10.57
CA ASN A 81 -7.92 8.26 10.06
C ASN A 81 -8.30 9.33 9.04
N ASP A 82 -7.64 10.49 9.11
CA ASP A 82 -7.79 11.49 8.06
C ASP A 82 -7.12 11.05 6.75
N LEU A 83 -7.56 11.63 5.63
CA LEU A 83 -7.05 11.30 4.30
C LEU A 83 -5.54 11.53 4.15
N SER A 84 -4.97 12.48 4.91
CA SER A 84 -3.53 12.74 4.91
C SER A 84 -2.78 11.58 5.54
N VAL A 85 -3.21 11.09 6.71
CA VAL A 85 -2.68 9.90 7.37
C VAL A 85 -2.79 8.70 6.43
N ILE A 86 -3.98 8.45 5.88
CA ILE A 86 -4.20 7.35 4.93
C ILE A 86 -3.20 7.39 3.77
N SER A 87 -3.05 8.56 3.14
CA SER A 87 -2.09 8.76 2.05
C SER A 87 -0.66 8.43 2.47
N TRP A 88 -0.23 8.88 3.65
CA TRP A 88 1.12 8.58 4.16
C TRP A 88 1.32 7.09 4.46
N ILE A 89 0.32 6.41 5.01
CA ILE A 89 0.40 4.96 5.24
C ILE A 89 0.51 4.20 3.93
N ILE A 90 -0.26 4.57 2.91
CA ILE A 90 -0.14 3.98 1.56
C ILE A 90 1.28 4.20 1.04
N LYS A 91 1.80 5.43 1.12
CA LYS A 91 3.16 5.75 0.63
C LYS A 91 4.24 4.95 1.35
N ALA A 92 4.16 4.84 2.68
CA ALA A 92 5.13 4.06 3.43
C ALA A 92 5.04 2.58 3.10
N ARG A 93 3.85 1.97 3.16
CA ARG A 93 3.67 0.53 2.90
C ARG A 93 4.09 0.14 1.48
N ALA A 94 3.80 0.97 0.50
CA ALA A 94 4.11 0.70 -0.90
C ALA A 94 5.49 1.23 -1.36
N GLU A 95 6.33 1.72 -0.45
CA GLU A 95 7.62 2.35 -0.76
C GLU A 95 7.53 3.49 -1.80
N LEU A 96 6.44 4.28 -1.73
CA LEU A 96 6.15 5.42 -2.61
C LEU A 96 6.45 6.78 -1.94
N ILE A 97 7.20 6.79 -0.85
CA ILE A 97 7.73 8.04 -0.32
C ILE A 97 8.79 8.55 -1.30
N ASP A 98 8.76 9.83 -1.63
CA ASP A 98 9.73 10.42 -2.55
C ASP A 98 11.09 10.59 -1.87
N LEU A 99 11.88 9.50 -1.89
CA LEU A 99 13.24 9.39 -1.37
C LEU A 99 14.22 9.10 -2.51
N ASN A 100 15.53 9.10 -2.22
CA ASN A 100 16.55 8.88 -3.24
C ASN A 100 16.59 7.44 -3.75
N TYR A 101 16.29 6.45 -2.91
CA TYR A 101 16.33 5.05 -3.31
C TYR A 101 15.18 4.71 -4.28
N LYS A 102 15.51 4.58 -5.56
CA LYS A 102 14.59 4.22 -6.66
C LYS A 102 15.27 3.18 -7.54
N PRO A 103 15.25 1.88 -7.16
CA PRO A 103 16.06 0.84 -7.79
C PRO A 103 15.74 0.58 -9.28
N TRP A 104 14.63 1.11 -9.79
CA TRP A 104 14.26 1.08 -11.21
C TRP A 104 14.85 2.23 -12.04
N ILE A 105 15.54 3.19 -11.42
CA ILE A 105 16.18 4.33 -12.10
C ILE A 105 17.70 4.14 -12.02
N ASN A 106 18.31 3.73 -13.13
CA ASN A 106 19.77 3.58 -13.21
C ASN A 106 20.49 4.93 -13.02
N ASP A 107 21.76 4.86 -12.60
CA ASP A 107 22.70 5.99 -12.49
C ASP A 107 22.27 7.13 -11.54
N LYS A 108 21.40 6.84 -10.57
CA LYS A 108 21.07 7.76 -9.48
C LYS A 108 21.91 7.51 -8.24
N ASN A 109 22.18 8.59 -7.51
CA ASN A 109 22.67 8.51 -6.14
C ASN A 109 21.52 8.07 -5.22
N TYR A 110 21.63 6.88 -4.65
CA TYR A 110 20.63 6.33 -3.73
C TYR A 110 20.88 6.69 -2.26
N LEU A 111 22.03 7.30 -1.95
CA LEU A 111 22.42 7.61 -0.58
C LEU A 111 21.46 8.60 0.07
N CYS A 112 21.30 8.48 1.38
CA CYS A 112 20.54 9.40 2.19
C CYS A 112 21.07 10.84 2.10
N SER A 113 20.21 11.77 1.64
CA SER A 113 20.55 13.19 1.57
C SER A 113 20.62 13.88 2.94
N LEU A 114 20.16 13.22 4.01
CA LEU A 114 20.11 13.82 5.34
C LEU A 114 21.31 13.45 6.20
N CYS A 115 21.89 12.26 6.02
CA CYS A 115 22.89 11.76 6.95
C CYS A 115 24.14 11.23 6.24
N ASN A 116 25.27 11.29 6.95
CA ASN A 116 26.58 10.87 6.44
C ASN A 116 26.89 9.39 6.71
N LEU A 117 25.85 8.54 6.87
CA LEU A 117 26.03 7.12 7.17
C LEU A 117 26.37 6.27 5.93
N GLN A 118 26.35 6.86 4.73
CA GLN A 118 26.59 6.14 3.45
C GLN A 118 25.61 4.97 3.26
N GLU A 119 24.38 5.11 3.76
CA GLU A 119 23.29 4.13 3.57
C GLU A 119 22.29 4.64 2.51
N ASP A 120 21.71 3.70 1.75
CA ASP A 120 20.63 3.98 0.82
C ASP A 120 19.40 4.58 1.54
N GLU A 121 18.81 5.61 0.96
CA GLU A 121 17.62 6.30 1.48
C GLU A 121 16.33 5.51 1.23
N THR A 122 16.31 4.26 1.69
CA THR A 122 15.11 3.42 1.67
C THR A 122 14.05 3.94 2.65
N VAL A 123 12.80 3.50 2.50
CA VAL A 123 11.75 3.79 3.50
C VAL A 123 12.14 3.26 4.87
N PHE A 124 12.78 2.10 4.94
CA PHE A 124 13.31 1.57 6.20
C PHE A 124 14.37 2.50 6.79
N HIS A 125 15.40 2.91 6.04
CA HIS A 125 16.42 3.84 6.55
C HIS A 125 15.78 5.13 7.06
N PHE A 126 14.91 5.75 6.25
CA PHE A 126 14.20 6.97 6.61
C PHE A 126 13.39 6.77 7.90
N VAL A 127 12.40 5.86 7.90
CA VAL A 127 11.46 5.69 9.01
C VAL A 127 12.10 5.09 10.26
N ALA A 128 13.11 4.22 10.14
CA ALA A 128 13.64 3.45 11.26
C ALA A 128 15.02 3.89 11.77
N ARG A 129 15.93 4.37 10.92
CA ARG A 129 17.37 4.47 11.28
C ARG A 129 18.02 5.84 11.11
N CYS A 130 17.52 6.68 10.19
CA CYS A 130 18.16 7.96 9.85
C CYS A 130 18.29 8.86 11.09
N PRO A 131 19.52 9.21 11.53
CA PRO A 131 19.73 9.88 12.81
C PRO A 131 19.17 11.31 12.84
N VAL A 132 19.15 12.01 11.70
CA VAL A 132 18.66 13.39 11.58
C VAL A 132 17.20 13.52 11.98
N ILE A 133 16.36 12.57 11.57
CA ILE A 133 14.94 12.52 11.94
C ILE A 133 14.69 11.72 13.24
N GLY A 134 15.74 11.34 13.97
CA GLY A 134 15.64 10.54 15.19
C GLY A 134 14.82 11.20 16.29
N ASN A 135 14.87 12.53 16.42
CA ASN A 135 14.05 13.26 17.39
C ASN A 135 12.56 13.25 17.01
N ILE A 136 12.23 13.48 15.73
CA ILE A 136 10.86 13.39 15.21
C ILE A 136 10.33 11.97 15.40
N ARG A 137 11.17 10.95 15.14
CA ARG A 137 10.85 9.54 15.36
C ARG A 137 10.58 9.25 16.83
N HIS A 138 11.39 9.78 17.74
CA HIS A 138 11.18 9.58 19.17
C HIS A 138 9.90 10.24 19.66
N TYR A 139 9.60 11.46 19.20
CA TYR A 139 8.38 12.18 19.55
C TYR A 139 7.11 11.41 19.16
N TRP A 140 7.03 10.93 17.92
CA TRP A 140 5.84 10.23 17.44
C TRP A 140 5.80 8.73 17.75
N LEU A 141 6.94 8.04 17.61
CA LEU A 141 7.03 6.57 17.65
C LEU A 141 7.69 6.05 18.94
N GLY A 142 8.10 6.93 19.85
CA GLY A 142 8.68 6.61 21.15
C GLY A 142 10.14 6.18 21.12
N LYS A 143 10.75 6.00 19.96
CA LYS A 143 12.15 5.53 19.82
C LYS A 143 12.92 6.33 18.78
N ARG A 144 14.20 6.60 19.07
CA ARG A 144 15.13 7.26 18.13
C ARG A 144 15.60 6.35 16.99
N VAL A 145 15.58 5.05 17.21
CA VAL A 145 15.91 4.01 16.23
C VAL A 145 14.90 2.87 16.39
N LEU A 146 14.39 2.36 15.28
CA LEU A 146 13.55 1.16 15.24
C LEU A 146 14.36 0.02 14.63
N ASN A 147 14.20 -1.17 15.18
CA ASN A 147 14.62 -2.39 14.49
C ASN A 147 13.54 -2.80 13.45
N GLU A 148 13.84 -3.80 12.63
CA GLU A 148 12.92 -4.28 11.60
C GLU A 148 11.57 -4.75 12.17
N ILE A 149 11.59 -5.40 13.34
CA ILE A 149 10.36 -5.89 13.99
C ILE A 149 9.45 -4.72 14.35
N ASP A 150 9.98 -3.71 15.02
CA ASP A 150 9.22 -2.51 15.40
C ASP A 150 8.72 -1.74 14.18
N PHE A 151 9.57 -1.58 13.17
CA PHE A 151 9.19 -0.96 11.90
C PHE A 151 8.03 -1.69 11.23
N ASN A 152 8.13 -3.02 11.10
CA ASN A 152 7.08 -3.85 10.53
C ASN A 152 5.79 -3.82 11.38
N CYS A 153 5.89 -3.76 12.71
CA CYS A 153 4.71 -3.60 13.56
C CYS A 153 3.97 -2.28 13.26
N TYR A 154 4.69 -1.17 13.07
CA TYR A 154 4.06 0.09 12.67
C TYR A 154 3.45 0.01 11.27
N LEU A 155 4.17 -0.60 10.32
CA LEU A 155 3.65 -0.81 8.97
C LEU A 155 2.45 -1.74 8.91
N ASN A 156 2.21 -2.57 9.94
CA ASN A 156 1.11 -3.54 10.03
C ASN A 156 0.08 -3.22 11.12
N GLY A 157 -0.03 -1.95 11.52
CA GLY A 157 -1.19 -1.46 12.25
C GLY A 157 -1.05 -1.38 13.75
N ARG A 158 0.18 -1.25 14.26
CA ARG A 158 0.40 -0.84 15.66
C ARG A 158 -0.28 0.50 15.98
N ASP A 159 -0.01 1.53 15.19
CA ASP A 159 -0.63 2.86 15.33
C ASP A 159 -0.48 3.67 14.03
N TRP A 160 -1.53 3.68 13.20
CA TRP A 160 -1.52 4.39 11.91
C TRP A 160 -1.43 5.90 12.06
N ARG A 161 -2.09 6.45 13.07
CA ARG A 161 -2.15 7.90 13.26
C ARG A 161 -0.78 8.44 13.63
N ARG A 162 -0.07 7.78 14.55
CA ARG A 162 1.32 8.15 14.90
C ARG A 162 2.26 7.98 13.72
N LEU A 163 2.17 6.86 12.99
CA LEU A 163 3.01 6.64 11.81
C LEU A 163 2.76 7.69 10.72
N GLY A 164 1.49 7.99 10.40
CA GLY A 164 1.13 8.99 9.39
C GLY A 164 1.59 10.41 9.77
N ASN A 165 1.43 10.80 11.04
CA ASN A 165 1.90 12.10 11.52
C ASN A 165 3.44 12.19 11.51
N PHE A 166 4.14 11.13 11.94
CA PHE A 166 5.58 11.02 11.82
C PHE A 166 6.04 11.22 10.38
N LEU A 167 5.45 10.47 9.43
CA LEU A 167 5.83 10.52 8.02
C LEU A 167 5.66 11.92 7.42
N ARG A 168 4.54 12.57 7.72
CA ARG A 168 4.26 13.93 7.28
C ARG A 168 5.31 14.91 7.78
N GLU A 169 5.63 14.86 9.07
CA GLU A 169 6.58 15.80 9.69
C GLU A 169 8.02 15.50 9.28
N ALA A 170 8.43 14.23 9.29
CA ALA A 170 9.76 13.81 8.87
C ALA A 170 10.02 14.14 7.40
N TRP A 171 9.02 13.95 6.51
CA TRP A 171 9.17 14.28 5.10
C TRP A 171 9.25 15.79 4.87
N LYS A 172 8.46 16.59 5.59
CA LYS A 172 8.59 18.05 5.57
C LYS A 172 9.99 18.49 6.02
N CYS A 173 10.48 17.94 7.13
CA CYS A 173 11.84 18.22 7.61
C CYS A 173 12.90 17.83 6.59
N ARG A 174 12.75 16.67 5.94
CA ARG A 174 13.63 16.26 4.83
C ARG A 174 13.61 17.28 3.71
N TRP A 175 12.43 17.67 3.26
CA TRP A 175 12.25 18.63 2.18
C TRP A 175 12.95 19.94 2.48
N ASP A 176 12.72 20.51 3.66
CA ASP A 176 13.29 21.77 4.09
C ASP A 176 14.83 21.69 4.16
N LEU A 177 15.39 20.62 4.76
CA LEU A 177 16.84 20.43 4.85
C LEU A 177 17.50 20.20 3.49
N VAL A 178 16.88 19.42 2.62
CA VAL A 178 17.41 19.18 1.26
C VAL A 178 17.37 20.47 0.45
N ALA A 179 16.29 21.24 0.55
CA ALA A 179 16.16 22.52 -0.12
C ALA A 179 17.09 23.61 0.47
N GLU A 180 17.53 23.50 1.72
CA GLU A 180 18.46 24.49 2.29
C GLU A 180 19.93 24.15 2.01
N PHE A 181 20.30 22.86 2.04
CA PHE A 181 21.70 22.44 2.09
C PHE A 181 22.20 21.62 0.89
N ASN A 182 21.32 21.12 0.02
CA ASN A 182 21.68 20.21 -1.07
C ASN A 182 21.41 20.77 -2.49
N PHE A 183 21.43 22.11 -2.65
CA PHE A 183 21.43 22.77 -3.97
C PHE A 183 22.84 22.95 -4.53
#